data_AF-A0A503Q8W5-F1
#
_entry.id   AF-A0A503Q8W5-F1
#
_cell.length_a   1.000
_cell.length_b   1.000
_cell.length_c   1.000
_cell.angle_alpha   90.00
_cell.angle_beta   90.00
_cell.angle_gamma   90.00
#
_symmetry.space_group_name_H-M   'P 1'
#
loop_
_entity.id
_entity.type
_entity.pdbx_description
1 polymer ?
#
loop_
_entity_poly.entity_id
_entity_poly.type
_entity_poly.pdbx_seq_one_letter_code
_entity_poly.pdbx_strand_id
1 'polypeptide(L)'
;MRASVFALSFAILLALSGGVSRADVALQRDIGAYLMRAIQVCWIPPAGTHGVARVKISLNKDGSLAGPPRILSPVTPSPDEVAEAAVRAIRRCAPFPGLTSYADHYDLWRDVVLTFNPAEDTSQKPLGIDAKDLEKLLEKYSKKPD
;
A
#
# COMPACT_ATOMS: atom_id res chain seq x y z
N MET A 1 57.71 -23.67 -36.09
CA MET A 1 58.03 -23.45 -34.65
C MET A 1 57.57 -22.03 -34.32
N ARG A 2 56.59 -21.69 -33.47
CA ARG A 2 55.78 -22.36 -32.45
C ARG A 2 54.45 -21.60 -32.34
N ALA A 3 53.37 -22.31 -32.03
CA ALA A 3 52.06 -21.78 -31.70
C ALA A 3 52.01 -21.21 -30.27
N SER A 4 50.88 -20.57 -29.95
CA SER A 4 50.25 -20.45 -28.62
C SER A 4 50.61 -19.19 -27.80
N VAL A 5 49.69 -18.49 -27.11
CA VAL A 5 48.26 -18.70 -26.80
C VAL A 5 47.66 -17.36 -26.36
N PHE A 6 46.40 -17.11 -26.72
CA PHE A 6 45.55 -16.03 -26.22
C PHE A 6 45.29 -16.17 -24.72
N ALA A 7 45.41 -15.10 -23.95
CA ALA A 7 44.82 -15.01 -22.61
C ALA A 7 44.17 -13.63 -22.39
N LEU A 8 42.99 -13.46 -22.97
CA LEU A 8 42.06 -12.39 -22.62
C LEU A 8 41.57 -12.64 -21.19
N SER A 9 42.18 -11.95 -20.22
CA SER A 9 41.65 -11.90 -18.86
C SER A 9 40.51 -10.88 -18.81
N PHE A 10 39.29 -11.30 -19.10
CA PHE A 10 38.08 -10.56 -18.76
C PHE A 10 37.50 -11.19 -17.49
N ALA A 11 38.01 -10.77 -16.33
CA ALA A 11 37.39 -11.09 -15.05
C ALA A 11 36.14 -10.22 -14.89
N ILE A 12 35.01 -10.66 -15.46
CA ILE A 12 33.70 -10.06 -15.14
C ILE A 12 33.31 -10.60 -13.76
N LEU A 13 33.57 -9.80 -12.72
CA LEU A 13 32.87 -9.93 -11.46
C LEU A 13 31.39 -9.57 -11.70
N LEU A 14 30.58 -10.56 -12.08
CA LEU A 14 29.13 -10.46 -11.95
C LEU A 14 28.81 -10.56 -10.46
N ALA A 15 28.79 -9.39 -9.81
CA ALA A 15 28.10 -9.26 -8.53
C ALA A 15 26.63 -9.60 -8.77
N LEU A 16 26.19 -10.79 -8.33
CA LEU A 16 24.77 -11.11 -8.23
C LEU A 16 24.18 -10.22 -7.12
N SER A 17 23.80 -9.00 -7.49
CA SER A 17 22.89 -8.22 -6.67
C SER A 17 21.51 -8.85 -6.81
N GLY A 18 21.05 -9.53 -5.76
CA GLY A 18 19.65 -9.92 -5.59
C GLY A 18 18.77 -8.68 -5.37
N GLY A 19 18.73 -7.78 -6.36
CA GLY A 19 17.89 -6.59 -6.33
C GLY A 19 16.43 -6.96 -6.58
N VAL A 20 15.53 -6.34 -5.82
CA VAL A 20 14.09 -6.34 -6.10
C VAL A 20 13.89 -5.91 -7.56
N SER A 21 13.22 -6.72 -8.37
CA SER A 21 13.02 -6.40 -9.78
C SER A 21 12.01 -5.26 -9.94
N ARG A 22 12.05 -4.55 -11.07
CA ARG A 22 11.04 -3.52 -11.38
C ARG A 22 9.61 -4.11 -11.41
N ALA A 23 9.49 -5.37 -11.82
CA ALA A 23 8.23 -6.10 -11.82
C ALA A 23 7.73 -6.34 -10.38
N ASP A 24 8.61 -6.72 -9.45
CA ASP A 24 8.25 -6.90 -8.04
C ASP A 24 7.78 -5.60 -7.40
N VAL A 25 8.44 -4.46 -7.70
CA VAL A 25 8.01 -3.14 -7.21
C VAL A 25 6.62 -2.77 -7.73
N ALA A 26 6.33 -3.04 -9.01
CA ALA A 26 5.01 -2.81 -9.57
C ALA A 26 3.95 -3.67 -8.89
N LEU A 27 4.27 -4.95 -8.68
CA LEU A 27 3.36 -5.90 -8.04
C LEU A 27 3.08 -5.56 -6.58
N GLN A 28 4.11 -5.17 -5.81
CA GLN A 28 3.94 -4.71 -4.43
C GLN A 28 3.03 -3.49 -4.35
N ARG A 29 3.12 -2.57 -5.31
CA ARG A 29 2.21 -1.41 -5.40
C ARG A 29 0.77 -1.86 -5.64
N ASP A 30 0.55 -2.79 -6.56
CA ASP A 30 -0.79 -3.27 -6.91
C ASP A 30 -1.44 -4.04 -5.74
N ILE A 31 -0.67 -4.91 -5.08
CA ILE A 31 -1.09 -5.61 -3.86
C ILE A 31 -1.44 -4.61 -2.75
N GLY A 32 -0.57 -3.63 -2.52
CA GLY A 32 -0.80 -2.58 -1.53
C GLY A 32 -2.08 -1.80 -1.83
N ALA A 33 -2.26 -1.37 -3.07
CA ALA A 33 -3.47 -0.65 -3.52
C ALA A 33 -4.74 -1.49 -3.36
N TYR A 34 -4.67 -2.79 -3.64
CA TYR A 34 -5.78 -3.71 -3.41
C TYR A 34 -6.13 -3.80 -1.92
N LEU A 35 -5.15 -4.07 -1.05
CA LEU A 35 -5.36 -4.19 0.40
C LEU A 35 -5.91 -2.91 1.01
N MET A 36 -5.38 -1.75 0.60
CA MET A 36 -5.88 -0.45 1.05
C MET A 36 -7.36 -0.28 0.69
N ARG A 37 -7.75 -0.50 -0.57
CA ARG A 37 -9.16 -0.38 -1.00
C ARG A 37 -10.06 -1.38 -0.28
N ALA A 38 -9.62 -2.63 -0.16
CA ALA A 38 -10.40 -3.68 0.49
C ALA A 38 -10.66 -3.34 1.95
N ILE A 39 -9.66 -2.87 2.69
CA ILE A 39 -9.78 -2.57 4.13
C ILE A 39 -10.48 -1.24 4.38
N GLN A 40 -10.35 -0.26 3.48
CA GLN A 40 -10.95 1.07 3.63
C GLN A 40 -12.47 1.00 3.80
N VAL A 41 -13.14 0.04 3.17
CA VAL A 41 -14.60 -0.17 3.32
C VAL A 41 -14.99 -0.56 4.76
N CYS A 42 -14.11 -1.21 5.51
CA CYS A 42 -14.34 -1.58 6.91
C CYS A 42 -13.76 -0.58 7.92
N TRP A 43 -13.01 0.42 7.45
CA TRP A 43 -12.31 1.37 8.29
C TRP A 43 -13.28 2.39 8.88
N ILE A 44 -13.31 2.47 10.20
CA ILE A 44 -14.07 3.49 10.94
C ILE A 44 -13.05 4.18 11.85
N PRO A 45 -12.50 5.34 11.43
CA PRO A 45 -11.51 6.05 12.21
C PRO A 45 -12.14 6.58 13.51
N PRO A 46 -11.45 6.47 14.66
CA PRO A 46 -11.93 7.06 15.90
C PRO A 46 -11.90 8.59 15.84
N ALA A 47 -12.97 9.24 16.33
CA ALA A 47 -13.12 10.69 16.28
C ALA A 47 -12.07 11.39 17.16
N GLY A 48 -11.58 12.55 16.71
CA GLY A 48 -10.61 13.35 17.47
C GLY A 48 -9.21 12.74 17.57
N THR A 49 -8.91 11.69 16.79
CA THR A 49 -7.59 11.06 16.75
C THR A 49 -6.78 11.55 15.56
N HIS A 50 -5.48 11.76 15.79
CA HIS A 50 -4.52 12.22 14.77
C HIS A 50 -3.29 11.32 14.67
N GLY A 51 -3.26 10.24 15.45
CA GLY A 51 -2.14 9.31 15.50
C GLY A 51 -2.11 8.36 14.31
N VAL A 52 -0.90 8.01 13.88
CA VAL A 52 -0.68 6.97 12.87
C VAL A 52 -0.48 5.62 13.56
N ALA A 53 -1.17 4.58 13.11
CA ALA A 53 -1.01 3.22 13.59
C ALA A 53 -0.38 2.33 12.52
N ARG A 54 0.50 1.41 12.93
CA ARG A 54 1.07 0.37 12.05
C ARG A 54 0.65 -1.00 12.56
N VAL A 55 0.06 -1.79 11.68
CA VAL A 55 -0.43 -3.14 11.99
C VAL A 55 0.21 -4.13 11.03
N LYS A 56 0.89 -5.14 11.58
CA LYS A 56 1.36 -6.30 10.82
C LYS A 56 0.26 -7.34 10.74
N ILE A 57 0.02 -7.85 9.54
CA ILE A 57 -0.84 -8.99 9.27
C ILE A 57 -0.04 -10.11 8.62
N SER A 58 -0.44 -11.34 8.91
CA SER A 58 0.02 -12.53 8.20
C SER A 58 -1.17 -13.17 7.51
N LEU A 59 -1.01 -13.56 6.25
CA LEU A 59 -2.08 -14.03 5.39
C LEU A 59 -1.77 -15.45 4.89
N ASN A 60 -2.81 -16.26 4.73
CA ASN A 60 -2.76 -17.54 4.04
C ASN A 60 -2.90 -17.34 2.52
N LYS A 61 -2.59 -18.38 1.73
CA LYS A 61 -2.67 -18.33 0.25
C LYS A 61 -4.07 -18.03 -0.30
N ASP A 62 -5.12 -18.25 0.48
CA ASP A 62 -6.51 -17.93 0.13
C ASP A 62 -6.91 -16.48 0.50
N GLY A 63 -5.98 -15.70 1.05
CA GLY A 63 -6.21 -14.33 1.51
C GLY A 63 -6.85 -14.23 2.90
N SER A 64 -7.09 -15.35 3.60
CA SER A 64 -7.53 -15.34 4.99
C SER A 64 -6.38 -14.94 5.95
N LEU A 65 -6.73 -14.47 7.14
CA LEU A 65 -5.73 -14.17 8.17
C LEU A 65 -5.12 -15.47 8.70
N ALA A 66 -3.80 -15.60 8.61
CA ALA A 66 -3.04 -16.70 9.20
C ALA A 66 -2.95 -16.62 10.74
N GLY A 67 -3.35 -15.49 11.31
CA GLY A 67 -3.39 -15.26 12.75
C GLY A 67 -3.94 -13.87 13.07
N PRO A 68 -4.04 -13.52 14.36
CA PRO A 68 -4.50 -12.20 14.78
C PRO A 68 -3.55 -11.10 14.28
N PRO A 69 -4.07 -9.97 13.77
CA PRO A 69 -3.25 -8.80 13.43
C PRO A 69 -2.45 -8.32 14.65
N ARG A 70 -1.21 -7.87 14.42
CA ARG A 70 -0.27 -7.45 15.47
C ARG A 70 0.01 -5.96 15.34
N ILE A 71 -0.19 -5.20 16.41
CA ILE A 71 0.17 -3.78 16.47
C ILE A 71 1.70 -3.67 16.60
N LEU A 72 2.32 -2.76 15.83
CA LEU A 72 3.75 -2.47 15.92
C LEU A 72 3.96 -1.19 16.74
N SER A 73 4.57 -1.30 17.93
CA SER A 73 4.92 -0.18 18.84
C SER A 73 6.24 0.52 18.45
N PRO A 74 6.49 1.79 18.87
CA PRO A 74 5.63 2.65 19.67
C PRO A 74 4.68 3.46 18.80
N VAL A 75 3.52 3.71 19.39
CA VAL A 75 2.41 4.39 18.77
C VAL A 75 2.37 5.73 19.55
N THR A 76 2.92 6.83 19.00
CA THR A 76 3.09 8.11 19.73
C THR A 76 2.53 9.31 18.95
N PRO A 77 1.71 10.19 19.58
CA PRO A 77 1.04 10.06 20.89
C PRO A 77 -0.22 9.17 20.84
N SER A 78 -0.46 8.40 21.90
CA SER A 78 -1.42 7.28 22.07
C SER A 78 -2.42 7.00 20.93
N PRO A 79 -2.03 6.28 19.88
CA PRO A 79 -2.90 5.73 18.85
C PRO A 79 -3.35 4.29 19.19
N ASP A 80 -3.59 3.97 20.46
CA ASP A 80 -4.22 2.70 20.83
C ASP A 80 -5.60 2.59 20.17
N GLU A 81 -6.41 3.66 20.19
CA GLU A 81 -7.72 3.65 19.54
C GLU A 81 -7.64 3.47 18.02
N VAL A 82 -6.69 4.13 17.36
CA VAL A 82 -6.47 4.01 15.91
C VAL A 82 -5.97 2.62 15.56
N ALA A 83 -5.03 2.08 16.34
CA ALA A 83 -4.49 0.74 16.14
C ALA A 83 -5.55 -0.34 16.39
N GLU A 84 -6.37 -0.20 17.44
CA GLU A 84 -7.49 -1.09 17.71
C GLU A 84 -8.56 -1.02 16.63
N ALA A 85 -8.90 0.19 16.17
CA ALA A 85 -9.78 0.37 15.02
C ALA A 85 -9.22 -0.35 13.79
N ALA A 86 -7.90 -0.34 13.61
CA ALA A 86 -7.26 -0.90 12.43
C ALA A 86 -7.34 -2.41 12.45
N VAL A 87 -7.05 -3.00 13.62
CA VAL A 87 -7.26 -4.42 13.88
C VAL A 87 -8.73 -4.81 13.62
N ARG A 88 -9.71 -4.01 14.08
CA ARG A 88 -11.13 -4.28 13.80
C ARG A 88 -11.46 -4.23 12.31
N ALA A 89 -10.97 -3.24 11.58
CA ALA A 89 -11.21 -3.09 10.14
C ALA A 89 -10.63 -4.26 9.35
N ILE A 90 -9.38 -4.64 9.64
CA ILE A 90 -8.73 -5.80 9.03
C ILE A 90 -9.53 -7.08 9.29
N ARG A 91 -9.94 -7.32 10.54
CA ARG A 91 -10.70 -8.53 10.91
C ARG A 91 -12.07 -8.58 10.26
N ARG A 92 -12.71 -7.43 10.04
CA ARG A 92 -14.04 -7.34 9.40
C ARG A 92 -13.98 -7.59 7.89
N CYS A 93 -12.92 -7.12 7.24
CA CYS A 93 -12.77 -7.21 5.79
C CYS A 93 -12.03 -8.47 5.33
N ALA A 94 -11.41 -9.23 6.23
CA ALA A 94 -10.87 -10.54 5.90
C ALA A 94 -12.00 -11.56 5.64
N PRO A 95 -11.82 -12.51 4.70
CA PRO A 95 -10.62 -12.75 3.89
C PRO A 95 -10.46 -11.77 2.70
N PHE A 96 -9.26 -11.71 2.13
CA PHE A 96 -8.89 -10.86 0.99
C PHE A 96 -8.69 -11.68 -0.31
N PRO A 97 -9.78 -12.19 -0.94
CA PRO A 97 -9.67 -13.16 -2.03
C PRO A 97 -9.02 -12.62 -3.30
N GLY A 98 -8.97 -11.29 -3.50
CA GLY A 98 -8.28 -10.70 -4.65
C GLY A 98 -6.77 -10.95 -4.66
N LEU A 99 -6.18 -11.37 -3.53
CA LEU A 99 -4.77 -11.76 -3.46
C LEU A 99 -4.46 -13.08 -4.17
N THR A 100 -5.46 -13.92 -4.44
CA THR A 100 -5.24 -15.19 -5.15
C THR A 100 -4.77 -14.97 -6.58
N SER A 101 -5.06 -13.82 -7.18
CA SER A 101 -4.50 -13.41 -8.49
C SER A 101 -2.98 -13.20 -8.45
N TYR A 102 -2.39 -13.10 -7.26
CA TYR A 102 -0.96 -12.94 -7.01
C TYR A 102 -0.34 -14.18 -6.34
N ALA A 103 -0.98 -15.36 -6.45
CA ALA A 103 -0.57 -16.58 -5.74
C ALA A 103 0.87 -17.02 -6.01
N ASP A 104 1.36 -16.83 -7.24
CA ASP A 104 2.74 -17.16 -7.63
C ASP A 104 3.79 -16.32 -6.89
N HIS A 105 3.37 -15.18 -6.32
CA HIS A 105 4.25 -14.20 -5.66
C HIS A 105 3.86 -14.06 -4.18
N TYR A 106 3.43 -15.17 -3.58
CA TYR A 106 2.95 -15.24 -2.19
C TYR A 106 3.92 -14.64 -1.17
N ASP A 107 5.23 -14.78 -1.39
CA ASP A 107 6.24 -14.22 -0.47
C ASP A 107 6.22 -12.68 -0.40
N LEU A 108 5.64 -12.00 -1.40
CA LEU A 108 5.48 -10.54 -1.37
C LEU A 108 4.32 -10.06 -0.48
N TRP A 109 3.38 -10.95 -0.12
CA TRP A 109 2.15 -10.55 0.57
C TRP A 109 1.71 -11.45 1.72
N ARG A 110 2.41 -12.55 1.99
CA ARG A 110 2.17 -13.40 3.17
C ARG A 110 2.32 -12.66 4.51
N ASP A 111 3.13 -11.61 4.53
CA ASP A 111 3.36 -10.74 5.69
C ASP A 111 3.37 -9.28 5.23
N VAL A 112 2.38 -8.49 5.67
CA VAL A 112 2.23 -7.10 5.25
C VAL A 112 2.15 -6.20 6.46
N VAL A 113 2.82 -5.05 6.40
CA VAL A 113 2.66 -3.96 7.36
C VAL A 113 1.78 -2.89 6.74
N LEU A 114 0.64 -2.65 7.35
CA LEU A 114 -0.32 -1.64 6.95
C LEU A 114 -0.19 -0.42 7.86
N THR A 115 -0.30 0.76 7.28
CA THR A 115 -0.26 2.05 7.99
C THR A 115 -1.63 2.70 7.91
N PHE A 116 -2.18 3.10 9.05
CA PHE A 116 -3.48 3.73 9.18
C PHE A 116 -3.30 5.16 9.69
N ASN A 117 -3.81 6.13 8.93
CA ASN A 117 -3.78 7.54 9.27
C ASN A 117 -5.21 8.12 9.23
N PRO A 118 -5.80 8.48 10.38
CA PRO A 118 -7.14 9.09 10.43
C PRO A 118 -7.24 10.42 9.66
N ALA A 119 -6.14 11.18 9.56
CA ALA A 119 -6.13 12.49 8.90
C ALA A 119 -6.21 12.41 7.37
N GLU A 120 -5.97 11.23 6.78
CA GLU A 120 -6.05 11.00 5.34
C GLU A 120 -7.43 10.49 4.90
N ASP A 121 -8.39 10.35 5.81
CA ASP A 121 -9.78 10.10 5.41
C ASP A 121 -10.36 11.37 4.77
N THR A 122 -10.34 11.37 3.44
CA THR A 122 -10.85 12.43 2.57
C THR A 122 -12.36 12.62 2.69
N SER A 123 -13.07 11.83 3.52
CA SER A 123 -14.47 12.05 3.87
C SER A 123 -14.75 13.45 4.45
N GLN A 124 -13.73 14.12 5.02
CA GLN A 124 -13.84 15.49 5.55
C GLN A 124 -13.07 16.52 4.71
N LYS A 125 -12.60 16.21 3.49
CA LYS A 125 -12.19 17.26 2.57
C LYS A 125 -13.44 17.66 1.78
N PRO A 126 -14.10 18.81 2.07
CA PRO A 126 -14.86 19.44 1.01
C PRO A 126 -13.88 19.54 -0.15
N LEU A 127 -14.21 18.91 -1.28
CA LEU A 127 -13.51 19.16 -2.54
C LEU A 127 -13.26 20.66 -2.55
N GLY A 128 -11.99 21.06 -2.48
CA GLY A 128 -11.57 22.45 -2.30
C GLY A 128 -11.80 23.25 -3.57
N ILE A 129 -12.98 23.08 -4.16
CA ILE A 129 -13.60 23.88 -5.18
C ILE A 129 -14.84 24.38 -4.46
N ASP A 130 -14.72 25.56 -3.87
CA ASP A 130 -15.87 26.32 -3.44
C ASP A 130 -16.87 26.41 -4.60
N ALA A 131 -18.15 26.26 -4.30
CA ALA A 131 -19.20 26.27 -5.32
C ALA A 131 -19.15 27.52 -6.22
N LYS A 132 -18.57 28.62 -5.70
CA LYS A 132 -18.33 29.85 -6.44
C LYS A 132 -17.21 29.72 -7.48
N ASP A 133 -16.13 29.01 -7.18
CA ASP A 133 -15.09 28.71 -8.16
C ASP A 133 -15.61 27.77 -9.26
N LEU A 134 -16.53 26.85 -8.95
CA LEU A 134 -17.18 26.03 -9.97
C LEU A 134 -18.08 26.87 -10.89
N GLU A 135 -18.88 27.78 -10.33
CA GLU A 135 -19.72 28.69 -11.10
C GLU A 135 -18.89 29.64 -11.98
N LYS A 136 -17.79 30.17 -11.44
CA LYS A 136 -16.85 31.02 -12.17
C LYS A 136 -16.14 30.27 -13.30
N LEU A 137 -15.82 28.99 -13.11
CA LEU A 137 -15.28 28.15 -14.18
C LEU A 137 -16.34 27.86 -15.25
N LEU A 138 -17.56 27.52 -14.86
CA LEU A 138 -18.65 27.28 -15.82
C LEU A 138 -18.99 28.52 -16.65
N GLU A 139 -19.02 29.71 -16.04
CA GLU A 139 -19.19 31.00 -16.73
C GLU A 139 -18.05 31.23 -17.76
N LYS A 140 -16.80 30.95 -17.36
CA LYS A 140 -15.62 31.07 -18.23
C LYS A 140 -15.64 30.10 -19.42
N TYR A 141 -16.16 28.88 -19.24
CA TYR A 141 -16.26 27.88 -20.32
C TYR A 141 -17.50 28.06 -21.20
N SER A 142 -18.59 28.66 -20.68
CA SER A 142 -19.79 29.04 -21.45
C SER A 142 -19.49 30.18 -22.43
N LYS A 143 -18.60 31.09 -22.07
CA LYS A 143 -18.12 32.19 -22.92
C LYS A 143 -17.02 31.71 -23.88
N LYS A 144 -17.38 30.84 -24.82
CA LYS A 144 -16.53 30.49 -25.97
C LYS A 144 -16.38 31.74 -26.87
N PRO A 145 -15.18 32.18 -27.25
CA PRO A 145 -15.04 33.18 -28.29
C PRO A 145 -15.33 32.51 -29.65
N ASP A 146 -16.07 33.19 -30.51
CA ASP A 146 -16.18 32.85 -31.94
C ASP A 146 -14.81 32.85 -32.62
#